data_AF-A0A7F5RLT4-F1
#
_entry.id   AF-A0A7F5RLT4-F1
#
_cell.length_a   1.000
_cell.length_b   1.000
_cell.length_c   1.000
_cell.angle_alpha   90.00
_cell.angle_beta   90.00
_cell.angle_gamma   90.00
#
_symmetry.space_group_name_H-M   'P 1'
#
loop_
_entity.id
_entity.type
_entity.pdbx_description
1 polymer ?
#
loop_
_entity_poly.entity_id
_entity_poly.type
_entity_poly.pdbx_seq_one_letter_code
_entity_poly.pdbx_strand_id
1 'polypeptide(L)'
;MEGGLHDRDRVGVQDAVLLEDYLSEEAFVNNLERRFKEHLIYTYIGPVLVSVNPYKDLNIYTSEYIKEYENRNFFETSPHM
;
A
#
# COMPACT_ATOMS: atom_id res chain seq x y z
N MET A 1 1.11 -2.17 20.59
CA MET A 1 0.77 -3.11 19.51
C MET A 1 1.57 -2.68 18.29
N GLU A 2 2.83 -3.11 18.17
CA GLU A 2 3.78 -2.62 17.15
C GLU A 2 4.00 -3.60 15.99
N GLY A 3 3.26 -4.72 15.94
CA GLY A 3 3.52 -5.80 14.98
C GLY A 3 2.87 -5.66 13.60
N GLY A 4 1.95 -4.70 13.39
CA GLY A 4 1.08 -4.71 12.20
C GLY A 4 1.69 -4.12 10.91
N LEU A 5 2.76 -3.34 11.00
CA LEU A 5 3.30 -2.58 9.87
C LEU A 5 4.39 -3.34 9.11
N HIS A 6 5.31 -4.02 9.82
CA HIS A 6 6.37 -4.83 9.21
C HIS A 6 5.88 -6.13 8.56
N ASP A 7 4.72 -6.67 8.95
CA ASP A 7 4.17 -7.85 8.28
C ASP A 7 3.56 -7.51 6.89
N ARG A 8 3.20 -6.25 6.65
CA ARG A 8 2.62 -5.78 5.38
C ARG A 8 3.65 -5.69 4.25
N ASP A 9 4.94 -5.57 4.58
CA ASP A 9 6.06 -5.63 3.63
C ASP A 9 6.18 -6.99 2.93
N ARG A 10 5.60 -8.06 3.49
CA ARG A 10 5.71 -9.42 2.94
C ARG A 10 4.68 -9.75 1.87
N VAL A 11 3.57 -9.01 1.80
CA VAL A 11 2.42 -9.36 0.95
C VAL A 11 2.71 -9.07 -0.52
N GLY A 12 3.39 -7.95 -0.79
CA GLY A 12 3.72 -7.46 -2.13
C GLY A 12 4.45 -6.13 -2.05
N VAL A 13 4.92 -5.65 -3.19
CA VAL A 13 5.74 -4.44 -3.27
C VAL A 13 4.85 -3.20 -3.09
N GLN A 14 5.29 -2.27 -2.24
CA GLN A 14 4.54 -1.04 -1.93
C GLN A 14 4.61 0.01 -3.06
N ASP A 15 5.73 0.05 -3.80
CA ASP A 15 5.94 0.87 -4.99
C ASP A 15 6.20 -0.04 -6.20
N ALA A 16 5.34 0.02 -7.21
CA ALA A 16 5.43 -0.80 -8.40
C ALA A 16 6.74 -0.60 -9.19
N VAL A 17 7.41 0.54 -9.03
CA VAL A 17 8.73 0.79 -9.64
C VAL A 17 9.79 -0.17 -9.10
N LEU A 18 9.58 -0.76 -7.92
CA LEU A 18 10.48 -1.73 -7.29
C LEU A 18 10.16 -3.18 -7.68
N LEU A 19 9.19 -3.43 -8.55
CA LEU A 19 8.92 -4.78 -9.08
C LEU A 19 10.10 -5.25 -9.95
N GLU A 20 10.45 -6.54 -9.87
CA GLU A 20 11.50 -7.15 -10.71
C GLU A 20 11.21 -6.96 -12.21
N ASP A 21 9.93 -7.12 -12.59
CA ASP A 21 9.43 -6.89 -13.94
C ASP A 21 8.46 -5.69 -13.96
N TYR A 22 8.99 -4.50 -13.66
CA TYR A 22 8.23 -3.25 -13.56
C TYR A 22 7.57 -2.79 -14.88
N LEU A 23 7.90 -3.41 -16.02
CA LEU A 23 7.27 -3.13 -17.31
C LEU A 23 6.12 -4.09 -17.65
N SER A 24 6.01 -5.20 -16.93
CA SER A 24 4.95 -6.17 -17.14
C SER A 24 3.65 -5.76 -16.45
N GLU A 25 2.60 -5.58 -17.26
CA GLU A 25 1.25 -5.35 -16.76
C GLU A 25 0.77 -6.52 -15.88
N GLU A 26 1.09 -7.75 -16.26
CA GLU A 26 0.73 -8.94 -15.49
C GLU A 26 1.40 -8.94 -14.10
N ALA A 27 2.68 -8.57 -14.03
CA ALA A 27 3.39 -8.46 -12.75
C ALA A 27 2.76 -7.39 -11.84
N PHE A 28 2.38 -6.24 -12.43
CA PHE A 28 1.71 -5.17 -11.70
C PHE A 28 0.33 -5.59 -11.17
N VAL A 29 -0.50 -6.20 -12.02
CA VAL A 29 -1.84 -6.69 -11.64
C VAL A 29 -1.74 -7.77 -10.56
N ASN A 30 -0.80 -8.71 -10.69
CA ASN A 30 -0.56 -9.74 -9.68
C ASN A 30 -0.15 -9.13 -8.33
N ASN A 31 0.66 -8.06 -8.34
CA ASN A 31 1.01 -7.34 -7.10
C ASN A 31 -0.21 -6.68 -6.46
N LEU A 32 -1.06 -6.01 -7.25
CA LEU A 32 -2.30 -5.42 -6.76
C LEU A 32 -3.24 -6.47 -6.17
N GLU A 33 -3.41 -7.62 -6.84
CA GLU A 33 -4.27 -8.70 -6.36
C GLU A 33 -3.79 -9.27 -5.02
N ARG A 34 -2.48 -9.51 -4.88
CA ARG A 34 -1.87 -9.98 -3.63
C ARG A 34 -2.10 -8.99 -2.49
N ARG A 35 -1.85 -7.69 -2.73
CA ARG A 35 -2.05 -6.62 -1.74
C ARG A 35 -3.52 -6.48 -1.35
N PHE A 36 -4.42 -6.55 -2.33
CA PHE A 36 -5.86 -6.43 -2.10
C PHE A 36 -6.43 -7.55 -1.23
N LYS A 37 -5.94 -8.79 -1.40
CA LYS A 37 -6.33 -9.95 -0.56
C LYS A 37 -6.06 -9.70 0.92
N GLU A 38 -5.01 -8.96 1.25
CA GLU A 38 -4.63 -8.56 2.61
C GLU A 38 -5.16 -7.18 3.03
N HIS A 39 -6.15 -6.66 2.29
CA HIS A 39 -6.80 -5.37 2.55
C HIS A 39 -5.88 -4.15 2.42
N LEU A 40 -4.78 -4.28 1.66
CA LEU A 40 -3.91 -3.18 1.28
C LEU A 40 -4.39 -2.61 -0.07
N ILE A 41 -5.17 -1.54 -0.01
CA ILE A 41 -5.85 -0.98 -1.19
C ILE A 41 -5.04 0.09 -1.93
N TYR A 42 -3.93 0.52 -1.34
CA TYR A 42 -3.08 1.59 -1.84
C TYR A 42 -1.73 1.04 -2.29
N THR A 43 -1.26 1.49 -3.46
CA THR A 43 0.06 1.12 -4.02
C THR A 43 0.65 2.31 -4.75
N TYR A 44 1.92 2.61 -4.55
CA TYR A 44 2.63 3.67 -5.28
C TYR A 44 3.07 3.18 -6.67
N ILE A 45 3.19 4.14 -7.59
CA ILE A 45 3.95 4.02 -8.83
C ILE A 45 4.79 5.29 -8.91
N GLY A 46 5.97 5.27 -8.28
CA GLY A 46 6.78 6.46 -8.08
C GLY A 46 5.96 7.58 -7.40
N PRO A 47 5.75 8.75 -8.03
CA PRO A 47 4.99 9.85 -7.42
C PRO A 47 3.46 9.67 -7.49
N VAL A 48 2.96 8.64 -8.17
CA VAL A 48 1.53 8.41 -8.35
C VAL A 48 1.03 7.41 -7.31
N LEU A 49 -0.18 7.63 -6.78
CA LEU A 49 -0.87 6.68 -5.90
C LEU A 49 -2.03 6.00 -6.62
N VAL A 50 -2.05 4.68 -6.59
CA VAL A 50 -3.15 3.85 -7.11
C VAL A 50 -4.01 3.37 -5.94
N SER A 51 -5.32 3.51 -6.08
CA SER A 51 -6.32 3.04 -5.12
C SER A 51 -7.25 2.01 -5.76
N VAL A 52 -7.43 0.87 -5.09
CA VAL A 52 -8.34 -0.21 -5.51
C VAL A 52 -9.52 -0.27 -4.54
N ASN A 53 -10.74 0.00 -5.01
CA ASN A 53 -11.91 0.09 -4.14
C ASN A 53 -12.25 -1.27 -3.49
N PRO A 54 -12.23 -1.38 -2.15
CA PRO A 54 -12.58 -2.62 -1.46
C PRO A 54 -14.09 -2.89 -1.35
N TYR A 55 -14.93 -1.91 -1.69
CA TYR A 55 -16.40 -1.95 -1.53
C TYR A 55 -16.85 -2.32 -0.10
N LYS A 56 -16.00 -2.04 0.89
CA LYS A 56 -16.25 -2.22 2.33
C LYS A 56 -15.43 -1.21 3.11
N ASP A 57 -15.84 -0.94 4.34
CA ASP A 57 -15.07 -0.09 5.24
C ASP A 57 -13.81 -0.82 5.72
N LEU A 58 -12.67 -0.16 5.53
CA LEU A 58 -11.41 -0.49 6.18
C LEU A 58 -11.18 0.58 7.24
N ASN A 59 -11.02 0.19 8.50
CA ASN A 59 -10.80 1.11 9.63
C ASN A 59 -9.40 1.75 9.58
N ILE A 60 -9.06 2.42 8.48
CA ILE A 60 -7.74 2.99 8.16
C ILE A 60 -7.74 4.53 8.13
N TYR A 61 -8.89 5.17 8.34
CA TYR A 61 -9.03 6.63 8.38
C TYR A 61 -9.32 7.15 9.80
N THR A 62 -8.90 6.42 10.82
CA THR A 62 -9.11 6.83 12.21
C THR A 62 -8.14 7.94 12.60
N SER A 63 -8.42 8.65 13.70
CA SER A 63 -7.54 9.72 14.18
C SER A 63 -6.14 9.22 14.54
N GLU A 64 -5.99 7.96 14.90
CA GLU A 64 -4.69 7.31 15.13
C GLU A 64 -3.90 7.19 13.83
N TYR A 65 -4.53 6.73 12.73
CA TYR A 65 -3.90 6.66 11.42
C TYR A 65 -3.50 8.06 10.93
N ILE A 66 -4.37 9.07 11.05
CA ILE A 66 -4.03 10.44 10.62
C ILE A 66 -2.75 10.94 11.32
N LYS A 67 -2.65 10.74 12.64
CA LYS A 67 -1.46 11.13 13.43
C LYS A 67 -0.20 10.37 13.05
N GLU A 68 -0.34 9.12 12.61
CA GLU A 68 0.80 8.30 12.18
C GLU A 68 1.43 8.84 10.89
N TYR A 69 0.60 9.33 9.97
CA TYR A 69 1.02 9.88 8.68
C TYR A 69 1.33 11.37 8.72
N GLU A 70 0.89 12.07 9.77
CA GLU A 70 1.16 13.49 9.98
C GLU A 70 2.68 13.77 10.05
N ASN A 71 3.15 14.75 9.27
CA ASN A 71 4.56 15.17 9.20
C ASN A 71 5.57 14.07 8.81
N ARG A 72 5.13 12.98 8.18
CA ARG A 72 6.04 11.94 7.67
C ARG A 72 6.28 12.09 6.18
N ASN A 73 7.46 11.66 5.73
CA ASN A 73 7.71 11.52 4.31
C ASN A 73 6.95 10.29 3.79
N PHE A 74 6.38 10.39 2.59
CA PHE A 74 5.63 9.29 1.96
C PHE A 74 6.48 8.05 1.64
N PHE A 75 7.82 8.16 1.64
CA PHE A 75 8.73 7.02 1.56
C PHE A 75 8.95 6.30 2.91
N GLU A 76 8.60 6.94 4.02
CA GLU A 76 8.80 6.40 5.38
C GLU A 76 7.56 5.66 5.90
N THR A 77 6.43 5.77 5.19
CA THR A 77 5.16 5.17 5.55
C THR A 77 4.60 4.32 4.41
N SER A 78 3.66 3.44 4.73
CA SER A 78 2.98 2.65 3.71
C SER A 78 2.12 3.54 2.80
N PRO A 79 1.81 3.12 1.56
CA PRO A 79 0.93 3.87 0.68
C PRO A 79 -0.41 4.19 1.34
N HIS A 80 -0.77 5.47 1.41
CA HIS A 80 -2.03 5.96 1.96
C HIS A 80 -2.39 7.35 1.41
N MET A 81 -3.67 7.72 1.52
CA MET A 81 -4.21 9.06 1.20
C MET A 81 -4.20 9.99 2.42
#